data_AF-A0A8T4S3S3-F1
#
_entry.id   AF-A0A8T4S3S3-F1
#
_cell.length_a   1.000
_cell.length_b   1.000
_cell.length_c   1.000
_cell.angle_alpha   90.00
_cell.angle_beta   90.00
_cell.angle_gamma   90.00
#
_symmetry.space_group_name_H-M   'P 1'
#
loop_
_entity.id
_entity.type
_entity.pdbx_description
1 polymer ?
#
loop_
_entity_poly.entity_id
_entity_poly.type
_entity_poly.pdbx_seq_one_letter_code
_entity_poly.pdbx_strand_id
1 'polypeptide(L)'
;MMAVEVFESDAKGNRLSFVLKGANPATANSLRRSVLQDVPTMAIEDVEFRKNSSILYDEIIAHRLGLVPLTTDLQGYSIPEKCKCKGQGCASCQAKLTLKAEGPATVYSSDLKSKDPEIKPVFPGMPIVKLLKGQKLELEATAVLGTGKQH
;
A
#
# COMPACT_ATOMS: atom_id res chain seq x y z
N MET A 1 17.27 -30.46 -13.24
CA MET A 1 17.74 -29.12 -12.80
C MET A 1 16.64 -28.13 -13.15
N MET A 2 16.21 -27.28 -12.22
CA MET A 2 15.19 -26.26 -12.53
C MET A 2 15.84 -25.15 -13.34
N ALA A 3 15.20 -24.72 -14.42
CA ALA A 3 15.66 -23.63 -15.26
C ALA A 3 14.52 -22.62 -15.48
N VAL A 4 14.87 -21.34 -15.51
CA VAL A 4 13.94 -20.24 -15.77
C VAL A 4 14.30 -19.63 -17.12
N GLU A 5 13.34 -19.61 -18.04
CA GLU A 5 13.48 -18.93 -19.34
C GLU A 5 12.52 -17.74 -19.36
N VAL A 6 13.06 -16.53 -19.42
CA VAL A 6 12.28 -15.30 -19.48
C VAL A 6 11.86 -15.05 -20.93
N PHE A 7 10.56 -14.90 -21.17
CA PHE A 7 10.00 -14.62 -22.50
C PHE A 7 9.83 -13.13 -22.73
N GLU A 8 9.30 -12.45 -21.73
CA GLU A 8 8.94 -11.05 -21.83
C GLU A 8 9.12 -10.38 -20.47
N SER A 9 9.82 -9.25 -20.47
CA SER A 9 9.93 -8.37 -19.32
C SER A 9 9.46 -7.00 -19.76
N ASP A 10 8.22 -6.67 -19.42
CA ASP A 10 7.69 -5.32 -19.60
C ASP A 10 7.87 -4.55 -18.30
N ALA A 11 8.97 -3.83 -18.23
CA ALA A 11 9.29 -2.94 -17.12
C ALA A 11 8.33 -1.73 -17.02
N LYS A 12 7.61 -1.37 -18.10
CA LYS A 12 6.66 -0.24 -18.07
C LYS A 12 5.28 -0.68 -17.59
N GLY A 13 4.85 -1.88 -17.94
CA GLY A 13 3.61 -2.49 -17.48
C GLY A 13 3.72 -3.26 -16.16
N ASN A 14 4.90 -3.28 -15.51
CA ASN A 14 5.19 -4.08 -14.32
C ASN A 14 4.82 -5.57 -14.49
N ARG A 15 5.15 -6.15 -15.66
CA ARG A 15 4.79 -7.53 -16.02
C ARG A 15 6.02 -8.33 -16.41
N LEU A 16 6.20 -9.49 -15.79
CA LEU A 16 7.24 -10.46 -16.12
C LEU A 16 6.59 -11.80 -16.50
N SER A 17 6.92 -12.30 -17.69
CA SER A 17 6.46 -13.60 -18.19
C SER A 17 7.65 -14.52 -18.41
N PHE A 18 7.65 -15.68 -17.75
CA PHE A 18 8.73 -16.67 -17.83
C PHE A 18 8.17 -18.09 -17.81
N VAL A 19 8.95 -19.05 -18.31
CA VAL A 19 8.65 -20.49 -18.21
C VAL A 19 9.62 -21.14 -17.23
N LEU A 20 9.04 -21.89 -16.29
CA LEU A 20 9.79 -22.68 -15.33
C LEU A 20 9.91 -24.13 -15.84
N LYS A 21 11.09 -24.50 -16.34
CA LYS A 21 11.40 -25.86 -16.82
C LYS A 21 11.94 -26.73 -15.69
N GLY A 22 11.57 -28.02 -15.69
CA GLY A 22 12.10 -29.00 -14.75
C GLY A 22 11.58 -28.87 -13.32
N ALA A 23 10.48 -28.14 -13.09
CA ALA A 23 9.79 -28.06 -11.81
C ALA A 23 8.52 -28.92 -11.80
N ASN A 24 8.21 -29.52 -10.65
CA ASN A 24 6.93 -30.18 -10.42
C ASN A 24 5.82 -29.10 -10.32
N PRO A 25 4.60 -29.35 -10.84
CA PRO A 25 3.43 -28.51 -10.57
C PRO A 25 3.27 -28.06 -9.11
N ALA A 26 3.58 -28.93 -8.15
CA ALA A 26 3.54 -28.59 -6.73
C ALA A 26 4.52 -27.45 -6.38
N THR A 27 5.76 -27.52 -6.87
CA THR A 27 6.78 -26.47 -6.66
C THR A 27 6.39 -25.16 -7.32
N ALA A 28 5.88 -25.21 -8.56
CA ALA A 28 5.42 -24.02 -9.27
C ALA A 28 4.26 -23.32 -8.54
N ASN A 29 3.29 -24.10 -8.03
CA ASN A 29 2.19 -23.55 -7.25
C ASN A 29 2.65 -22.99 -5.90
N SER A 30 3.61 -23.63 -5.23
CA SER A 30 4.20 -23.09 -3.99
C SER A 30 4.87 -21.74 -4.24
N LEU A 31 5.65 -21.60 -5.31
CA LEU A 31 6.25 -20.31 -5.68
C LEU A 31 5.18 -19.24 -5.93
N ARG A 32 4.14 -19.56 -6.72
CA ARG A 32 3.01 -18.65 -6.98
C ARG A 32 2.33 -18.20 -5.68
N ARG A 33 2.13 -19.12 -4.73
CA ARG A 33 1.54 -18.81 -3.43
C ARG A 33 2.45 -17.90 -2.60
N SER A 34 3.74 -18.20 -2.53
CA SER A 34 4.69 -17.36 -1.78
C SER A 34 4.80 -15.95 -2.36
N VAL A 35 4.76 -15.78 -3.69
CA VAL A 35 4.73 -14.45 -4.31
C VAL A 35 3.49 -13.65 -3.88
N LEU A 36 2.33 -14.28 -3.75
CA LEU A 36 1.09 -13.61 -3.35
C LEU A 36 0.99 -13.35 -1.85
N GLN A 37 1.54 -14.25 -1.03
CA GLN A 37 1.23 -14.32 0.39
C GLN A 37 2.39 -13.85 1.28
N ASP A 38 3.64 -14.08 0.88
CA ASP A 38 4.80 -13.93 1.77
C ASP A 38 5.62 -12.66 1.50
N VAL A 39 5.37 -11.96 0.38
CA VAL A 39 6.10 -10.74 0.00
C VAL A 39 5.62 -9.56 0.86
N PRO A 40 6.48 -8.96 1.71
CA PRO A 40 6.07 -7.84 2.53
C PRO A 40 5.83 -6.58 1.70
N THR A 41 4.73 -5.90 1.96
CA THR A 41 4.32 -4.68 1.24
C THR A 41 3.87 -3.62 2.24
N MET A 42 4.20 -2.35 1.97
CA MET A 42 3.71 -1.21 2.76
C MET A 42 2.28 -0.88 2.39
N ALA A 43 1.37 -0.87 3.37
CA ALA A 43 -0.04 -0.53 3.18
C ALA A 43 -0.56 0.31 4.35
N ILE A 44 -1.63 1.09 4.11
CA ILE A 44 -2.31 1.86 5.16
C ILE A 44 -3.15 0.89 6.00
N GLU A 45 -2.90 0.87 7.30
CA GLU A 45 -3.59 0.00 8.27
C GLU A 45 -4.60 0.79 9.08
N ASP A 46 -4.16 1.89 9.68
CA ASP A 46 -4.98 2.73 10.55
C ASP A 46 -5.23 4.10 9.91
N VAL A 47 -6.46 4.61 10.03
CA VAL A 47 -6.82 5.97 9.59
C VAL A 47 -7.56 6.69 10.71
N GLU A 48 -7.00 7.81 11.15
CA GLU A 48 -7.59 8.71 12.13
C GLU A 48 -8.21 9.92 11.42
N PHE A 49 -9.53 10.03 11.48
CA PHE A 49 -10.26 11.18 10.92
C PHE A 49 -10.37 12.28 11.96
N ARG A 50 -9.80 13.46 11.66
CA ARG A 50 -10.03 14.67 12.47
C ARG A 50 -11.30 15.39 12.05
N LYS A 51 -11.60 15.37 10.74
CA LYS A 51 -12.80 15.97 10.19
C LYS A 51 -13.17 15.30 8.89
N ASN A 52 -14.39 14.78 8.80
CA ASN A 52 -14.98 14.34 7.55
C ASN A 52 -16.38 14.96 7.41
N SER A 53 -16.53 15.89 6.47
CA SER A 53 -17.85 16.39 6.04
C SER A 53 -18.15 16.05 4.58
N SER A 54 -17.46 15.04 4.03
CA SER A 54 -17.71 14.50 2.71
C SER A 54 -19.01 13.68 2.67
N ILE A 55 -19.38 13.22 1.48
CA ILE A 55 -20.55 12.33 1.31
C ILE A 55 -20.26 10.88 1.69
N LEU A 56 -18.99 10.48 1.77
CA LEU A 56 -18.60 9.12 2.13
C LEU A 56 -18.30 9.05 3.62
N TYR A 57 -18.81 8.00 4.26
CA TYR A 57 -18.49 7.70 5.66
C TYR A 57 -17.02 7.30 5.82
N ASP A 58 -16.52 7.44 7.05
CA ASP A 58 -15.11 7.25 7.40
C ASP A 58 -14.61 5.85 7.00
N GLU A 59 -15.38 4.80 7.27
CA GLU A 59 -15.03 3.42 6.95
C GLU A 59 -14.87 3.16 5.44
N ILE A 60 -15.66 3.84 4.60
CA ILE A 60 -15.55 3.72 3.15
C ILE A 60 -14.27 4.40 2.66
N ILE A 61 -13.94 5.57 3.21
CA ILE A 61 -12.70 6.27 2.87
C ILE A 61 -11.49 5.48 3.37
N ALA A 62 -11.54 4.97 4.60
CA ALA A 62 -10.48 4.15 5.19
C ALA A 62 -10.22 2.89 4.36
N HIS A 63 -11.28 2.17 3.96
CA HIS A 63 -11.13 1.00 3.10
C HIS A 63 -10.50 1.38 1.75
N ARG A 64 -10.90 2.50 1.13
CA ARG A 64 -10.28 2.94 -0.13
C ARG A 64 -8.80 3.29 0.06
N LEU A 65 -8.45 3.92 1.18
CA LEU A 65 -7.07 4.25 1.52
C LEU A 65 -6.22 2.98 1.72
N GLY A 66 -6.75 1.95 2.38
CA GLY A 66 -6.06 0.66 2.53
C GLY A 66 -5.74 -0.02 1.20
N LEU A 67 -6.50 0.27 0.13
CA LEU A 67 -6.26 -0.23 -1.22
C LEU A 67 -5.32 0.64 -2.07
N VAL A 68 -4.86 1.79 -1.58
CA VAL A 68 -3.92 2.63 -2.31
C VAL A 68 -2.53 1.99 -2.25
N PRO A 69 -1.93 1.58 -3.38
CA PRO A 69 -0.61 0.99 -3.37
C PRO A 69 0.44 2.05 -3.05
N LEU A 70 1.26 1.77 -2.05
CA LEU A 70 2.39 2.60 -1.65
C LEU A 70 3.71 1.98 -2.11
N THR A 71 4.71 2.83 -2.37
CA THR A 71 6.10 2.38 -2.50
C THR A 71 6.56 1.77 -1.19
N THR A 72 7.34 0.70 -1.28
CA THR A 72 7.78 -0.10 -0.13
C THR A 72 9.29 -0.09 -0.05
N ASP A 73 9.83 0.43 1.06
CA ASP A 73 11.25 0.28 1.41
C ASP A 73 11.43 -0.84 2.43
N LEU A 74 11.99 -1.97 1.98
CA LEU A 74 12.26 -3.14 2.81
C LEU A 74 13.52 -3.00 3.68
N GLN A 75 14.37 -2.00 3.43
CA GLN A 75 15.58 -1.78 4.21
C GLN A 75 15.34 -0.84 5.39
N GLY A 76 14.58 0.23 5.18
CA GLY A 76 14.24 1.21 6.21
C GLY A 76 13.19 0.74 7.20
N TYR A 77 12.25 -0.13 6.78
CA TYR A 77 11.12 -0.55 7.60
C TYR A 77 11.18 -2.02 7.99
N SER A 78 10.84 -2.29 9.25
CA SER A 78 10.66 -3.64 9.79
C SER A 78 9.19 -3.97 9.99
N ILE A 79 8.82 -5.24 9.81
CA ILE A 79 7.49 -5.75 10.16
C ILE A 79 7.23 -5.45 11.65
N PRO A 80 6.07 -4.86 12.03
CA PRO A 80 5.79 -4.46 13.41
C PRO A 80 6.00 -5.56 14.46
N GLU A 81 5.64 -6.81 14.13
CA GLU A 81 5.83 -8.00 14.98
C GLU A 81 7.31 -8.31 15.28
N LYS A 82 8.19 -8.05 14.30
CA LYS A 82 9.63 -8.30 14.41
C LYS A 82 10.40 -7.06 14.90
N CYS A 83 9.71 -5.94 15.07
CA CYS A 83 10.32 -4.70 15.52
C CYS A 83 10.58 -4.73 17.03
N LYS A 84 11.66 -4.04 17.45
CA LYS A 84 12.04 -3.90 18.86
C LYS A 84 10.96 -3.22 19.71
N CYS A 85 10.07 -2.46 19.08
CA CYS A 85 8.97 -1.76 19.75
C CYS A 85 7.78 -2.67 20.12
N LYS A 86 7.83 -3.98 19.81
CA LYS A 86 6.76 -4.95 20.14
C LYS A 86 5.36 -4.48 19.73
N GLY A 87 5.24 -3.85 18.55
CA GLY A 87 3.97 -3.35 18.03
C GLY A 87 3.45 -2.03 18.63
N GLN A 88 4.20 -1.33 19.49
CA GLN A 88 3.78 -0.02 20.01
C GLN A 88 3.82 1.12 18.97
N GLY A 89 4.43 0.88 17.81
CA GLY A 89 4.62 1.89 16.76
C GLY A 89 5.87 2.74 17.00
N CYS A 90 6.83 2.66 16.08
CA CYS A 90 8.01 3.52 16.05
C CYS A 90 8.30 3.98 14.62
N ALA A 91 9.19 4.97 14.48
CA ALA A 91 9.58 5.51 13.17
C ALA A 91 10.18 4.47 12.21
N SER A 92 10.66 3.32 12.72
CA SER A 92 11.22 2.24 11.89
C SER A 92 10.21 1.13 11.54
N CYS A 93 8.95 1.22 11.96
CA CYS A 93 7.92 0.25 11.60
C CYS A 93 6.60 0.88 11.12
N GLN A 94 6.47 2.21 11.22
CA GLN A 94 5.26 2.93 10.81
C GLN A 94 5.63 4.19 10.03
N ALA A 95 4.96 4.40 8.90
CA ALA A 95 5.02 5.63 8.13
C ALA A 95 3.70 6.40 8.30
N LYS A 96 3.77 7.69 8.58
CA LYS A 96 2.59 8.55 8.75
C LYS A 96 2.34 9.39 7.51
N LEU A 97 1.12 9.31 6.98
CA LEU A 97 0.61 10.10 5.87
C LEU A 97 -0.49 11.04 6.37
N THR A 98 -0.55 12.24 5.82
CA THR A 98 -1.56 13.24 6.19
C THR A 98 -2.29 13.74 4.95
N LEU A 99 -3.59 13.97 5.09
CA LEU A 99 -4.41 14.49 4.01
C LEU A 99 -5.29 15.61 4.55
N LYS A 100 -5.25 16.76 3.87
CA LYS A 100 -6.08 17.93 4.15
C LYS A 100 -6.60 18.48 2.84
N ALA A 101 -7.92 18.43 2.65
CA ALA A 101 -8.57 18.91 1.44
C ALA A 101 -9.88 19.64 1.77
N GLU A 102 -10.21 20.64 0.96
CA GLU A 102 -11.44 21.41 1.03
C GLU A 102 -12.06 21.52 -0.37
N GLY A 103 -13.37 21.30 -0.46
CA GLY A 103 -14.10 21.32 -1.72
C GLY A 103 -14.47 22.73 -2.20
N PRO A 104 -14.78 22.89 -3.50
CA PRO A 104 -15.07 21.83 -4.46
C PRO A 104 -13.80 21.27 -5.15
N ALA A 105 -13.50 19.99 -4.93
CA ALA A 105 -12.34 19.30 -5.50
C ALA A 105 -12.52 17.77 -5.47
N THR A 106 -11.80 17.05 -6.34
CA THR A 106 -11.66 15.60 -6.20
C THR A 106 -10.34 15.33 -5.50
N VAL A 107 -10.39 14.60 -4.39
CA VAL A 107 -9.23 14.19 -3.62
C VAL A 107 -8.65 12.95 -4.28
N TYR A 108 -7.38 13.03 -4.63
CA TYR A 108 -6.62 11.95 -5.23
C TYR A 108 -5.58 11.40 -4.24
N SER A 109 -5.06 10.21 -4.52
CA SER A 109 -3.94 9.64 -3.79
C SER A 109 -2.74 10.58 -3.74
N SER A 110 -2.48 11.38 -4.78
CA SER A 110 -1.43 12.41 -4.78
C SER A 110 -1.53 13.44 -3.66
N ASP A 111 -2.72 13.63 -3.08
CA ASP A 111 -2.94 14.58 -1.98
C ASP A 111 -2.50 14.03 -0.62
N LEU A 112 -2.16 12.73 -0.54
CA LEU A 112 -1.54 12.11 0.63
C LEU A 112 -0.09 12.58 0.77
N LYS A 113 0.18 13.36 1.82
CA LYS A 113 1.53 13.82 2.15
C LYS A 113 2.16 12.88 3.16
N SER A 114 3.16 12.13 2.71
CA SER A 114 4.00 11.32 3.60
C SER A 114 5.10 12.15 4.24
N LYS A 115 5.46 11.82 5.47
CA LYS A 115 6.67 12.36 6.14
C LYS A 115 7.95 11.78 5.56
N ASP A 116 7.87 10.57 4.99
CA ASP A 116 8.99 9.86 4.39
C ASP A 116 8.89 9.94 2.86
N PRO A 117 9.90 10.50 2.16
CA PRO A 117 9.90 10.57 0.70
C PRO A 117 9.94 9.21 0.01
N GLU A 118 10.35 8.14 0.68
CA GLU A 118 10.40 6.79 0.10
C GLU A 118 9.04 6.09 0.13
N ILE A 119 8.07 6.59 0.92
CA ILE A 119 6.72 6.03 1.03
C ILE A 119 5.73 6.99 0.38
N LYS A 120 5.35 6.69 -0.86
CA LYS A 120 4.46 7.51 -1.69
C LYS A 120 3.47 6.62 -2.45
N PRO A 121 2.29 7.15 -2.81
CA PRO A 121 1.37 6.43 -3.70
C PRO A 121 2.00 6.15 -5.06
N VAL A 122 1.94 4.89 -5.50
CA VAL A 122 2.47 4.46 -6.81
C VAL A 122 1.66 5.06 -7.96
N PHE A 123 0.34 5.16 -7.79
CA PHE A 123 -0.57 5.74 -8.77
C PHE A 123 -1.16 7.04 -8.22
N PRO A 124 -0.63 8.22 -8.58
CA PRO A 124 -1.09 9.50 -8.03
C PRO A 124 -2.51 9.91 -8.49
N GLY A 125 -2.99 9.35 -9.60
CA GLY A 125 -4.32 9.65 -10.17
C GLY A 125 -5.47 8.83 -9.59
N MET A 126 -5.25 8.04 -8.53
CA MET A 126 -6.30 7.20 -7.95
C MET A 126 -7.28 8.07 -7.13
N PRO A 127 -8.57 8.17 -7.50
CA PRO A 127 -9.51 9.00 -6.77
C PRO A 127 -9.89 8.36 -5.43
N ILE A 128 -9.92 9.16 -4.37
CA ILE A 128 -10.34 8.75 -3.02
C ILE A 128 -11.78 9.19 -2.76
N VAL A 129 -12.07 10.49 -2.88
CA VAL A 129 -13.41 11.04 -2.65
C VAL A 129 -13.60 12.35 -3.40
N LYS A 130 -14.83 12.65 -3.81
CA LYS A 130 -15.20 13.94 -4.37
C LYS A 130 -15.82 14.82 -3.28
N LEU A 131 -15.27 16.01 -3.08
CA LEU A 131 -15.75 17.01 -2.14
C LEU A 131 -16.57 18.07 -2.88
N LEU A 132 -17.80 18.30 -2.41
CA LEU A 132 -18.65 19.42 -2.83
C LEU A 132 -18.22 20.72 -2.12
N LYS A 133 -18.75 21.85 -2.58
CA LYS A 133 -18.44 23.17 -2.01
C LYS A 133 -18.71 23.20 -0.50
N GLY A 134 -17.71 23.56 0.29
CA GLY A 134 -17.80 23.64 1.76
C GLY A 134 -17.56 22.32 2.51
N GLN A 135 -17.39 21.19 1.79
CA GLN A 135 -16.97 19.93 2.42
C GLN A 135 -15.47 19.92 2.70
N LYS A 136 -15.06 19.32 3.81
CA LYS A 136 -13.67 19.24 4.26
C LYS A 136 -13.34 17.80 4.65
N LEU A 137 -12.12 17.39 4.34
CA LEU A 137 -11.55 16.12 4.76
C LEU A 137 -10.17 16.37 5.37
N GLU A 138 -10.01 16.00 6.63
CA GLU A 138 -8.74 16.02 7.36
C GLU A 138 -8.56 14.68 8.08
N LEU A 139 -7.49 13.97 7.73
CA LEU A 139 -7.13 12.68 8.29
C LEU A 139 -5.62 12.48 8.40
N GLU A 140 -5.23 11.58 9.29
CA GLU A 140 -3.89 11.03 9.43
C GLU A 140 -3.97 9.51 9.23
N ALA A 141 -3.19 8.97 8.30
CA ALA A 141 -3.13 7.55 8.00
C ALA A 141 -1.76 6.99 8.44
N THR A 142 -1.77 5.80 9.03
CA THR A 142 -0.56 5.07 9.44
C THR A 142 -0.40 3.86 8.55
N ALA A 143 0.72 3.81 7.82
CA ALA A 143 1.11 2.70 6.99
C ALA A 143 2.14 1.81 7.69
N VAL A 144 2.00 0.50 7.50
CA VAL A 144 2.85 -0.53 8.10
C VAL A 144 3.27 -1.56 7.05
N LEU A 145 4.38 -2.24 7.32
CA LEU A 145 4.81 -3.37 6.51
C LEU A 145 3.99 -4.62 6.89
N GLY A 146 3.19 -5.12 5.96
CA GLY A 146 2.34 -6.31 6.13
C GLY A 146 2.62 -7.36 5.06
N THR A 147 1.96 -8.52 5.15
CA THR A 147 2.03 -9.57 4.13
C THR A 147 0.63 -9.92 3.63
N GLY A 148 0.51 -10.41 2.39
CA GLY A 148 -0.78 -10.81 1.81
C GLY A 148 -1.47 -12.02 2.48
N LYS A 149 -0.91 -12.55 3.57
CA LYS A 149 -1.58 -13.51 4.46
C LYS A 149 -2.50 -12.84 5.48
N GLN A 150 -2.17 -11.62 5.90
CA GLN A 150 -2.90 -10.91 6.94
C GLN A 150 -4.14 -10.24 6.36
N HIS A 151 -3.98 -9.53 5.24
CA HIS A 151 -5.04 -8.82 4.52
C HIS A 151 -4.83 -8.93 3.01
#